data_AF-A0A2V7VYX0-F1
#
_entry.id   AF-A0A2V7VYX0-F1
#
_cell.length_a   1.000
_cell.length_b   1.000
_cell.length_c   1.000
_cell.angle_alpha   90.00
_cell.angle_beta   90.00
_cell.angle_gamma   90.00
#
_symmetry.space_group_name_H-M   'P 1'
#
loop_
_entity.id
_entity.type
_entity.pdbx_description
1 polymer ?
#
loop_
_entity_poly.entity_id
_entity_poly.type
_entity_poly.pdbx_seq_one_letter_code
_entity_poly.pdbx_strand_id
1 'polypeptide(L)'
;MKEKQSLEVTPSPHTAEAKAFIEQIRTLRAAIPRLKPEGPRDAKAMAPRASVDQEFVEAAGAAMQASELLDGSSPTTADALRDATAFALAYQAALTEGKAFVRALTHTLRAAKATAGGHALNIYALAQRLVKEENGAELVPHVENMRRKLKNGRRKAISEPAPDPSTKTAPKQ
;
A
#
# COMPACT_ATOMS: atom_id res chain seq x y z
N MET A 1 26.52 -5.19 40.85
CA MET A 1 26.12 -5.92 39.62
C MET A 1 24.68 -5.56 39.33
N LYS A 2 24.39 -4.85 38.23
CA LYS A 2 23.02 -4.58 37.78
C LYS A 2 22.73 -5.50 36.59
N GLU A 3 21.87 -6.49 36.82
CA GLU A 3 21.31 -7.33 35.77
C GLU A 3 20.64 -6.43 34.72
N LYS A 4 21.16 -6.49 33.50
CA LYS A 4 20.45 -6.03 32.32
C LYS A 4 19.28 -6.98 32.15
N GLN A 5 18.09 -6.56 32.58
CA GLN A 5 16.84 -7.15 32.13
C GLN A 5 16.76 -6.95 30.62
N SER A 6 17.22 -7.97 29.90
CA SER A 6 16.95 -8.15 28.48
C SER A 6 15.44 -8.15 28.33
N LEU A 7 14.91 -7.13 27.66
CA LEU A 7 13.53 -7.12 27.20
C LEU A 7 13.36 -8.30 26.25
N GLU A 8 12.91 -9.44 26.78
CA GLU A 8 12.41 -10.51 25.94
C GLU A 8 11.26 -9.92 25.14
N VAL A 9 11.50 -9.73 23.85
CA VAL A 9 10.43 -9.46 22.88
C VAL A 9 9.66 -10.76 22.79
N THR A 10 8.69 -10.94 23.69
CA THR A 10 7.76 -12.06 23.61
C THR A 10 7.15 -12.01 22.22
N PRO A 11 7.25 -13.07 21.41
CA PRO A 11 6.65 -13.06 20.08
C PRO A 11 5.16 -12.84 20.26
N SER A 12 4.69 -11.63 19.93
CA SER A 12 3.28 -11.30 20.04
C SER A 12 2.47 -12.29 19.19
N PRO A 13 1.35 -12.85 19.69
CA PRO A 13 0.54 -13.84 18.96
C PRO A 13 0.17 -13.35 17.56
N HIS A 14 0.02 -12.04 17.40
CA HIS A 14 -0.26 -11.37 16.13
C HIS A 14 0.83 -11.54 15.06
N THR A 15 2.07 -11.84 15.45
CA THR A 15 3.18 -12.05 14.49
C THR A 15 3.08 -13.40 13.79
N ALA A 16 2.64 -14.45 14.50
CA ALA A 16 2.40 -15.77 13.93
C ALA A 16 1.16 -15.75 13.03
N GLU A 17 0.07 -15.12 13.51
CA GLU A 17 -1.17 -14.92 12.75
C GLU A 17 -0.93 -14.11 11.47
N ALA A 18 -0.16 -13.02 11.54
CA ALA A 18 0.16 -12.21 10.36
C ALA A 18 0.99 -12.99 9.34
N LYS A 19 1.92 -13.86 9.77
CA LYS A 19 2.68 -14.73 8.85
C LYS A 19 1.75 -15.72 8.15
N ALA A 20 0.86 -16.38 8.88
CA ALA A 20 -0.13 -17.28 8.29
C ALA A 20 -1.03 -16.56 7.28
N PHE A 21 -1.46 -15.34 7.60
CA PHE A 21 -2.26 -14.52 6.69
C PHE A 21 -1.48 -14.10 5.43
N ILE A 22 -0.19 -13.77 5.54
CA ILE A 22 0.67 -13.49 4.38
C ILE A 22 0.80 -14.72 3.47
N GLU A 23 0.94 -15.92 4.03
CA GLU A 23 0.96 -17.15 3.22
C GLU A 23 -0.38 -17.36 2.49
N GLN A 24 -1.52 -17.09 3.15
CA GLN A 24 -2.82 -17.13 2.47
C GLN A 24 -2.89 -16.15 1.29
N ILE A 25 -2.39 -14.92 1.45
CA ILE A 25 -2.31 -13.94 0.34
C ILE A 25 -1.43 -14.47 -0.79
N ARG A 26 -0.32 -15.14 -0.48
CA ARG A 26 0.56 -15.74 -1.50
C ARG A 26 -0.12 -16.89 -2.22
N THR A 27 -0.89 -17.72 -1.52
CA THR A 27 -1.71 -18.77 -2.14
C THR A 27 -2.76 -18.15 -3.08
N LEU A 28 -3.46 -17.11 -2.65
CA LEU A 28 -4.43 -16.39 -3.50
C LEU A 28 -3.74 -15.78 -4.74
N ARG A 29 -2.54 -15.23 -4.57
CA ARG A 29 -1.73 -14.70 -5.68
C ARG A 29 -1.39 -15.79 -6.71
N ALA A 30 -1.04 -16.98 -6.24
CA ALA A 30 -0.71 -18.11 -7.11
C ALA A 30 -1.95 -18.68 -7.84
N ALA A 31 -3.15 -18.51 -7.27
CA ALA A 31 -4.39 -19.02 -7.84
C ALA A 31 -4.95 -18.14 -8.98
N ILE A 32 -4.56 -16.86 -9.08
CA ILE A 32 -5.07 -15.95 -10.12
C ILE A 32 -4.23 -16.13 -11.40
N PRO A 33 -4.82 -16.63 -12.51
CA PRO A 33 -4.12 -16.74 -13.77
C PRO A 33 -3.66 -15.36 -14.26
N ARG A 34 -2.48 -15.31 -14.91
CA ARG A 34 -1.96 -14.09 -15.56
C ARG A 34 -1.71 -12.89 -14.64
N LEU A 35 -1.75 -13.06 -13.32
CA LEU A 35 -1.47 -11.99 -12.37
C LEU A 35 -0.02 -11.50 -12.52
N LYS A 36 0.15 -10.19 -12.75
CA LYS A 36 1.46 -9.55 -12.91
C LYS A 36 1.56 -8.33 -12.00
N PRO A 37 2.73 -8.08 -11.39
CA PRO A 37 2.98 -6.80 -10.73
C PRO A 37 2.96 -5.67 -11.76
N GLU A 38 2.42 -4.52 -11.37
CA GLU A 38 2.44 -3.32 -12.20
C GLU A 38 3.88 -2.79 -12.35
N GLY A 39 4.33 -2.62 -13.58
CA GLY A 39 5.57 -1.92 -13.88
C GLY A 39 5.41 -0.40 -13.80
N PRO A 40 6.50 0.35 -13.60
CA PRO A 40 6.47 1.80 -13.34
C PRO A 40 5.90 2.66 -14.49
N ARG A 41 5.74 2.09 -15.69
CA ARG A 41 5.18 2.78 -16.88
C ARG A 41 3.87 2.15 -17.37
N ASP A 42 3.42 1.07 -16.74
CA ASP A 42 2.38 0.21 -17.32
C ASP A 42 1.01 0.86 -17.24
N ALA A 43 0.61 1.43 -16.09
CA ALA A 43 -0.70 2.07 -15.97
C ALA A 43 -0.94 3.19 -16.98
N LYS A 44 0.05 4.07 -17.20
CA LYS A 44 -0.08 5.17 -18.18
C LYS A 44 -0.15 4.66 -19.61
N ALA A 45 0.62 3.62 -19.94
CA ALA A 45 0.62 3.04 -21.28
C ALA A 45 -0.65 2.23 -21.57
N MET A 46 -1.25 1.60 -20.55
CA MET A 46 -2.44 0.77 -20.67
C MET A 46 -3.75 1.56 -20.64
N ALA A 47 -3.77 2.71 -19.96
CA ALA A 47 -5.00 3.48 -19.74
C ALA A 47 -5.83 3.75 -21.01
N PRO A 48 -5.27 4.19 -22.14
CA PRO A 48 -6.06 4.45 -23.35
C PRO A 48 -6.67 3.18 -23.98
N ARG A 49 -6.01 2.03 -23.82
CA ARG A 49 -6.49 0.74 -24.36
C ARG A 49 -7.52 0.10 -23.42
N ALA A 50 -7.35 0.31 -22.12
CA ALA A 50 -8.28 -0.18 -21.10
C ALA A 50 -9.59 0.63 -21.03
N SER A 51 -9.63 1.82 -21.62
CA SER A 51 -10.82 2.68 -21.69
C SER A 51 -11.70 2.41 -22.90
N VAL A 52 -11.36 1.45 -23.75
CA VAL A 52 -12.17 1.10 -24.93
C VAL A 52 -13.48 0.46 -24.46
N ASP A 53 -14.58 0.85 -25.09
CA ASP A 53 -15.92 0.34 -24.76
C ASP A 53 -16.03 -1.17 -25.07
N GLN A 54 -16.74 -1.90 -24.21
CA GLN A 54 -17.04 -3.31 -24.38
C GLN A 54 -17.82 -3.56 -25.69
N GLU A 55 -18.77 -2.69 -26.05
CA GLU A 55 -19.53 -2.82 -27.31
C GLU A 55 -18.62 -2.76 -28.54
N PHE A 56 -17.59 -1.90 -28.49
CA PHE A 56 -16.60 -1.80 -29.55
C PHE A 56 -15.74 -3.07 -29.64
N VAL A 57 -15.33 -3.63 -28.50
CA VAL A 57 -14.53 -4.87 -28.46
C VAL A 57 -15.32 -6.05 -29.02
N GLU A 58 -16.61 -6.14 -28.71
CA GLU A 58 -17.51 -7.17 -29.25
C GLU A 58 -17.72 -7.03 -30.76
N ALA A 59 -17.97 -5.81 -31.23
CA ALA A 59 -18.09 -5.51 -32.66
C ALA A 59 -16.81 -5.84 -33.44
N ALA A 60 -15.64 -5.53 -32.87
CA ALA A 60 -14.35 -5.89 -33.46
C ALA A 60 -14.18 -7.42 -33.56
N GLY A 61 -14.54 -8.15 -32.50
CA GLY A 61 -14.52 -9.62 -32.52
C GLY A 61 -15.48 -10.22 -33.55
N ALA A 62 -16.69 -9.66 -33.71
CA ALA A 62 -17.65 -10.08 -34.71
C ALA A 62 -17.16 -9.81 -36.14
N ALA A 63 -16.54 -8.64 -36.37
CA ALA A 63 -15.97 -8.28 -37.67
C ALA A 63 -14.82 -9.21 -38.07
N MET A 64 -13.97 -9.61 -37.12
CA MET A 64 -12.91 -10.60 -37.37
C MET A 64 -13.48 -11.95 -37.79
N GLN A 65 -14.55 -12.42 -37.16
CA GLN A 65 -15.18 -13.69 -37.56
C GLN A 65 -15.86 -13.63 -38.93
N ALA A 66 -16.38 -12.48 -39.31
CA ALA A 66 -17.06 -12.30 -40.58
C ALA A 66 -16.10 -12.11 -41.77
N SER A 67 -14.81 -11.86 -41.53
CA SER A 67 -13.84 -11.52 -42.58
C SER A 67 -12.54 -12.30 -42.43
N GLU A 68 -12.30 -13.24 -43.35
CA GLU A 68 -11.05 -14.00 -43.43
C GLU A 68 -9.81 -13.09 -43.62
N LEU A 69 -9.98 -11.93 -44.26
CA LEU A 69 -8.90 -10.95 -44.43
C LEU A 69 -8.49 -10.33 -43.09
N LEU A 70 -9.45 -9.99 -42.23
CA LEU A 70 -9.17 -9.42 -40.90
C LEU A 70 -8.61 -10.49 -39.95
N ASP A 71 -9.14 -11.71 -40.01
CA ASP A 71 -8.64 -12.82 -39.18
C ASP A 71 -7.20 -13.21 -39.59
N GLY A 72 -6.92 -13.32 -40.89
CA GLY A 72 -5.60 -13.69 -41.40
C GLY A 72 -4.50 -12.61 -41.29
N SER A 73 -4.88 -11.34 -41.07
CA SER A 73 -3.93 -10.22 -40.96
C SER A 73 -3.70 -9.72 -39.53
N SER A 74 -4.52 -10.17 -38.57
CA SER A 74 -4.44 -9.74 -37.18
C SER A 74 -3.43 -10.59 -36.39
N PRO A 75 -2.62 -9.99 -35.49
CA PRO A 75 -1.78 -10.72 -34.55
C PRO A 75 -2.57 -11.40 -33.41
N THR A 76 -3.87 -11.12 -33.31
CA THR A 76 -4.82 -11.65 -32.32
C THR A 76 -5.96 -12.36 -33.05
N THR A 77 -6.55 -13.37 -32.41
CA THR A 77 -7.76 -14.06 -32.89
C THR A 77 -9.01 -13.55 -32.17
N ALA A 78 -10.19 -13.75 -32.77
CA ALA A 78 -11.46 -13.41 -32.13
C ALA A 78 -11.66 -14.13 -30.79
N ASP A 79 -11.19 -15.38 -30.67
CA ASP A 79 -11.27 -16.16 -29.44
C ASP A 79 -10.34 -15.61 -28.34
N ALA A 80 -9.13 -15.17 -28.70
CA ALA A 80 -8.22 -14.54 -27.74
C ALA A 80 -8.77 -13.20 -27.23
N LEU A 81 -9.46 -12.44 -28.09
CA LEU A 81 -10.14 -11.20 -27.70
C LEU A 81 -11.27 -11.48 -26.69
N ARG A 82 -12.11 -12.48 -26.97
CA ARG A 82 -13.17 -12.92 -26.06
C ARG A 82 -12.64 -13.41 -24.73
N ASP A 83 -11.63 -14.28 -24.73
CA ASP A 83 -11.01 -14.79 -23.51
C ASP A 83 -10.46 -13.65 -22.63
N ALA A 84 -9.81 -12.65 -23.23
CA ALA A 84 -9.31 -11.49 -22.50
C ALA A 84 -10.45 -10.67 -21.86
N THR A 85 -11.54 -10.42 -22.59
CA THR A 85 -12.71 -9.70 -22.04
C THR A 85 -13.42 -10.49 -20.95
N ALA A 86 -13.63 -11.79 -21.15
CA ALA A 86 -14.25 -12.67 -20.16
C ALA A 86 -13.43 -12.72 -18.86
N PHE A 87 -12.10 -12.78 -18.97
CA PHE A 87 -11.20 -12.70 -17.82
C PHE A 87 -11.37 -11.37 -17.08
N ALA A 88 -11.34 -10.23 -17.78
CA ALA A 88 -11.46 -8.92 -17.15
C ALA A 88 -12.80 -8.77 -16.40
N LEU A 89 -13.90 -9.22 -17.00
CA LEU A 89 -15.23 -9.18 -16.40
C LEU A 89 -15.34 -10.11 -15.18
N ALA A 90 -14.86 -11.35 -15.29
CA ALA A 90 -14.95 -12.34 -14.23
C ALA A 90 -14.21 -11.91 -12.95
N TYR A 91 -13.06 -11.23 -13.08
CA TYR A 91 -12.25 -10.79 -11.95
C TYR A 91 -12.62 -9.39 -11.42
N GLN A 92 -13.53 -8.66 -12.06
CA GLN A 92 -13.91 -7.31 -11.63
C GLN A 92 -14.57 -7.29 -10.24
N ALA A 93 -15.43 -8.27 -9.96
CA ALA A 93 -16.05 -8.42 -8.64
C ALA A 93 -14.99 -8.74 -7.57
N ALA A 94 -14.06 -9.65 -7.86
CA ALA A 94 -12.96 -9.99 -6.97
C ALA A 94 -12.05 -8.79 -6.67
N LEU A 95 -11.78 -7.93 -7.66
CA LEU A 95 -11.02 -6.69 -7.46
C LEU A 95 -11.76 -5.72 -6.54
N THR A 96 -13.07 -5.59 -6.71
CA THR A 96 -13.91 -4.70 -5.88
C THR A 96 -13.89 -5.15 -4.42
N GLU A 97 -14.08 -6.44 -4.18
CA GLU A 97 -14.00 -7.03 -2.84
C GLU A 97 -12.60 -6.91 -2.23
N GLY A 98 -11.56 -7.18 -3.01
CA GLY A 98 -10.17 -7.00 -2.58
C GLY A 98 -9.85 -5.57 -2.15
N LYS A 99 -10.35 -4.57 -2.88
CA LYS A 99 -10.22 -3.15 -2.51
C LYS A 99 -10.96 -2.83 -1.21
N ALA A 100 -12.18 -3.35 -1.04
CA ALA A 100 -12.95 -3.17 0.19
C ALA A 100 -12.21 -3.78 1.40
N PHE A 101 -11.69 -4.99 1.24
CA PHE A 101 -10.89 -5.68 2.25
C PHE A 101 -9.64 -4.88 2.64
N VAL A 102 -8.84 -4.42 1.67
CA VAL A 102 -7.63 -3.61 1.93
C VAL A 102 -7.98 -2.30 2.64
N ARG A 103 -9.08 -1.65 2.26
CA ARG A 103 -9.56 -0.44 2.92
C ARG A 103 -9.94 -0.70 4.37
N ALA A 104 -10.67 -1.78 4.64
CA ALA A 104 -11.06 -2.18 5.99
C ALA A 104 -9.82 -2.51 6.85
N LEU A 105 -8.90 -3.33 6.33
CA LEU A 105 -7.65 -3.68 7.01
C LEU A 105 -6.82 -2.43 7.36
N THR A 106 -6.68 -1.50 6.41
CA THR A 106 -5.98 -0.23 6.62
C THR A 106 -6.62 0.59 7.74
N HIS A 107 -7.96 0.65 7.76
CA HIS A 107 -8.69 1.33 8.81
C HIS A 107 -8.46 0.68 10.18
N THR A 108 -8.57 -0.65 10.28
CA THR A 108 -8.34 -1.40 11.52
C THR A 108 -6.93 -1.18 12.06
N LEU A 109 -5.90 -1.24 11.21
CA LEU A 109 -4.52 -0.97 11.62
C LEU A 109 -4.32 0.46 12.11
N ARG A 110 -4.98 1.43 11.46
CA ARG A 110 -4.96 2.83 11.89
C ARG A 110 -5.66 3.01 13.24
N ALA A 111 -6.80 2.37 13.44
CA ALA A 111 -7.54 2.40 14.69
C ALA A 111 -6.69 1.81 15.84
N ALA A 112 -6.09 0.63 15.65
CA ALA A 112 -5.21 0.01 16.63
C ALA A 112 -4.03 0.92 17.01
N LYS A 113 -3.38 1.56 16.01
CA LYS A 113 -2.31 2.54 16.26
C LYS A 113 -2.79 3.78 16.99
N ALA A 114 -3.97 4.29 16.65
CA ALA A 114 -4.56 5.45 17.31
C ALA A 114 -4.88 5.15 18.78
N THR A 115 -5.45 3.98 19.08
CA THR A 115 -5.71 3.52 20.45
C THR A 115 -4.41 3.40 21.25
N ALA A 116 -3.40 2.72 20.72
CA ALA A 116 -2.09 2.61 21.37
C ALA A 116 -1.44 3.99 21.62
N GLY A 117 -1.52 4.89 20.63
CA GLY A 117 -1.03 6.27 20.75
C GLY A 117 -1.78 7.07 21.82
N GLY A 118 -3.11 6.94 21.89
CA GLY A 118 -3.94 7.56 22.91
C GLY A 118 -3.58 7.09 24.32
N HIS A 119 -3.42 5.77 24.53
CA HIS A 119 -2.96 5.23 25.80
C HIS A 119 -1.58 5.75 26.19
N ALA A 120 -0.62 5.79 25.25
CA ALA A 120 0.71 6.31 25.51
C ALA A 120 0.71 7.80 25.90
N LEU A 121 -0.11 8.62 25.24
CA LEU A 121 -0.26 10.04 25.58
C LEU A 121 -0.92 10.23 26.96
N ASN A 122 -1.91 9.41 27.31
CA ASN A 122 -2.54 9.44 28.63
C ASN A 122 -1.54 9.07 29.73
N ILE A 123 -0.74 8.02 29.53
CA ILE A 123 0.33 7.64 30.47
C ILE A 123 1.34 8.78 30.63
N TYR A 124 1.75 9.41 29.52
CA TYR A 124 2.65 10.55 29.57
C TYR A 124 2.06 11.73 30.37
N ALA A 125 0.80 12.08 30.12
CA ALA A 125 0.11 13.15 30.84
C ALA A 125 -0.04 12.84 32.33
N LEU A 126 -0.35 11.58 32.69
CA LEU A 126 -0.41 11.13 34.07
C LEU A 126 0.97 11.25 34.75
N ALA A 127 2.03 10.76 34.10
CA ALA A 127 3.39 10.86 34.63
C ALA A 127 3.83 12.32 34.83
N GLN A 128 3.45 13.23 33.93
CA GLN A 128 3.69 14.66 34.10
C GLN A 128 2.98 15.28 35.31
N ARG A 129 1.82 14.75 35.69
CA ARG A 129 1.09 15.19 36.90
C ARG A 129 1.77 14.64 38.15
N LEU A 130 2.07 13.35 38.18
CA LEU A 130 2.70 12.67 39.32
C LEU A 130 4.09 13.24 39.66
N VAL A 131 4.87 13.66 38.66
CA VAL A 131 6.19 14.31 38.89
C VAL A 131 6.08 15.59 39.75
N LYS A 132 4.91 16.25 39.79
CA LYS A 132 4.70 17.47 40.58
C LYS A 132 4.28 17.20 42.03
N GLU A 133 3.99 15.96 42.38
CA GLU A 133 3.59 15.55 43.74
C GLU A 133 4.84 15.21 44.57
N GLU A 134 4.72 15.20 45.91
CA GLU A 134 5.85 15.06 46.84
C GLU A 134 6.71 13.80 46.62
N ASN A 135 6.14 12.75 46.02
CA ASN A 135 6.81 11.47 45.74
C ASN A 135 7.19 11.25 44.25
N GLY A 136 7.11 12.29 43.42
CA GLY A 136 7.24 12.16 41.96
C GLY A 136 8.65 12.12 41.37
N ALA A 137 9.70 12.27 42.19
CA ALA A 137 11.07 12.47 41.73
C ALA A 137 11.61 11.32 40.84
N GLU A 138 11.20 10.08 41.12
CA GLU A 138 11.63 8.90 40.36
C GLU A 138 11.09 8.87 38.91
N LEU A 139 10.00 9.58 38.62
CA LEU A 139 9.35 9.61 37.31
C LEU A 139 9.97 10.63 36.34
N VAL A 140 10.78 11.58 36.83
CA VAL A 140 11.45 12.62 36.04
C VAL A 140 12.21 12.06 34.82
N PRO A 141 13.14 11.10 34.96
CA PRO A 141 13.88 10.56 33.80
C PRO A 141 12.97 9.87 32.77
N HIS A 142 11.86 9.27 33.22
CA HIS A 142 10.88 8.64 32.31
C HIS A 142 10.12 9.68 31.50
N VAL A 143 9.66 10.77 32.13
CA VAL A 143 8.97 11.89 31.47
C VAL A 143 9.87 12.58 30.45
N GLU A 144 11.15 12.81 30.79
CA GLU A 144 12.11 13.42 29.85
C GLU A 144 12.35 12.54 28.62
N ASN A 145 12.52 11.22 28.83
CA ASN A 145 12.70 10.28 27.74
C ASN A 145 11.47 10.24 26.81
N MET A 146 10.26 10.18 27.38
CA MET A 146 9.00 10.23 26.62
C MET A 146 8.88 11.55 25.84
N ARG A 147 9.20 12.69 26.48
CA ARG A 147 9.16 14.02 25.84
C ARG A 147 10.09 14.09 24.62
N ARG A 148 11.31 13.56 24.73
CA ARG A 148 12.29 13.51 23.64
C ARG A 148 11.77 12.66 22.47
N LYS A 149 11.19 11.49 22.75
CA LYS A 149 10.63 10.61 21.71
C LYS A 149 9.38 11.18 21.05
N LEU A 150 8.54 11.88 21.81
CA LEU A 150 7.35 12.55 21.27
C LEU A 150 7.70 13.69 20.29
N LYS A 151 8.72 14.50 20.61
CA LYS A 151 9.20 15.58 19.73
C LYS A 151 9.77 15.05 18.40
N ASN A 152 10.40 13.88 18.41
CA ASN A 152 10.96 13.26 17.21
C ASN A 152 9.89 12.71 16.25
N GLY A 153 8.64 12.54 16.70
CA GLY A 153 7.52 12.13 15.85
C GLY A 153 6.95 13.25 14.95
N ARG A 154 7.30 14.52 15.22
CA ARG A 154 6.89 15.70 14.43
C ARG A 154 8.00 16.18 13.48
N ARG A 155 8.73 15.28 12.82
CA ARG A 155 9.61 15.74 11.73
C ARG A 155 8.74 16.29 10.60
N LYS A 156 8.84 17.60 10.37
CA LYS A 156 8.39 18.25 9.14
C LYS A 156 8.90 17.41 7.97
N ALA A 157 8.02 17.11 7.02
CA ALA A 157 8.47 16.71 5.69
C ALA A 157 9.42 17.81 5.22
N ILE A 158 10.72 17.51 5.18
CA ILE A 158 11.68 18.34 4.49
C ILE A 158 11.31 18.14 3.02
N SER A 159 10.63 19.12 2.45
CA SER A 159 10.58 19.28 1.01
C SER A 159 12.02 19.34 0.54
N GLU A 160 12.41 18.35 -0.26
CA GLU A 160 13.66 18.37 -1.01
C GLU A 160 13.70 19.69 -1.80
N PRO A 161 14.79 20.49 -1.72
CA PRO A 161 14.89 21.70 -2.50
C PRO A 161 14.82 21.33 -3.99
N ALA A 162 13.90 21.96 -4.72
CA ALA A 162 13.85 21.82 -6.17
C ALA A 162 15.23 22.17 -6.76
N PRO A 163 15.73 21.40 -7.75
CA PRO A 163 16.97 21.75 -8.42
C PRO A 163 16.85 23.12 -9.09
N ASP A 164 17.86 23.95 -8.84
CA ASP A 164 18.00 25.32 -9.30
C ASP A 164 17.95 25.40 -10.85
N PRO A 165 17.09 26.21 -11.48
CA PRO A 165 16.97 26.30 -12.93
C PRO A 165 18.08 27.14 -13.58
N SER A 166 19.33 27.01 -13.13
CA SER A 166 20.48 27.70 -13.73
C SER A 166 21.43 26.74 -14.42
N THR A 167 20.92 26.06 -15.45
CA THR A 167 21.74 25.72 -16.62
C THR A 167 20.94 26.01 -17.88
N LYS A 168 20.81 27.30 -18.21
CA LYS A 168 20.56 27.72 -19.58
C LYS A 168 21.55 28.80 -19.98
N THR A 169 22.15 28.55 -21.15
CA THR A 169 22.77 29.49 -22.09
C THR A 169 24.16 30.06 -21.78
N ALA A 170 25.15 29.57 -22.53
CA ALA A 170 26.08 30.44 -23.27
C ALA A 170 26.52 29.73 -24.58
N PRO A 171 26.86 30.48 -25.64
CA PRO A 171 26.64 30.10 -27.04
C PRO A 171 27.93 29.77 -27.82
N LYS A 172 27.72 29.25 -29.04
CA LYS A 172 28.58 29.23 -30.24
C LYS A 172 29.97 29.89 -30.13
N GLN A 173 31.01 29.13 -30.50
CA GLN A 173 31.98 29.51 -31.54
C GLN A 173 32.24 28.31 -32.44
#